data_AF-A0A139CGS5-F1
#
_entry.id   AF-A0A139CGS5-F1
#
_cell.length_a   1.000
_cell.length_b   1.000
_cell.length_c   1.000
_cell.angle_alpha   90.00
_cell.angle_beta   90.00
_cell.angle_gamma   90.00
#
_symmetry.space_group_name_H-M   'P 1'
#
loop_
_entity.id
_entity.type
_entity.pdbx_description
1 polymer ?
#
loop_
_entity_poly.entity_id
_entity_poly.type
_entity_poly.pdbx_seq_one_letter_code
_entity_poly.pdbx_strand_id
1 'polypeptide(L)' 'MNQLTECPECNAHMQEVNEIVQQCEICGYWTETGTARLDSLMVFA' A
#
# COMPACT_ATOMS: atom_id res chain seq x y z
N MET A 1 -1.09 -1.69 -13.01
CA MET A 1 -1.56 -0.90 -11.86
C MET A 1 -0.91 -1.51 -10.63
N ASN A 2 -0.12 -0.73 -9.88
CA ASN A 2 0.60 -1.23 -8.70
C ASN A 2 -0.38 -1.23 -7.52
N GLN A 3 -0.96 -2.39 -7.21
CA GLN A 3 -1.78 -2.62 -6.03
C GLN A 3 -0.94 -3.40 -5.01
N LEU A 4 -1.02 -3.04 -3.73
CA LEU A 4 -0.44 -3.83 -2.65
C LEU A 4 -1.35 -5.02 -2.40
N THR A 5 -0.83 -6.25 -2.55
CA THR A 5 -1.57 -7.48 -2.24
C THR A 5 -1.55 -7.77 -0.73
N GLU A 6 -0.51 -7.31 -0.05
CA GLU A 6 -0.25 -7.56 1.37
C GLU A 6 0.03 -6.25 2.10
N CYS A 7 -0.44 -6.16 3.34
CA CYS A 7 -0.25 -5.02 4.21
C CYS A 7 1.20 -4.98 4.72
N PRO A 8 1.93 -3.87 4.54
CA PRO A 8 3.34 -3.79 4.96
C PRO A 8 3.54 -3.85 6.49
N GLU A 9 2.49 -3.56 7.27
CA GLU A 9 2.56 -3.55 8.73
C GLU A 9 2.36 -4.93 9.36
N CYS A 10 1.42 -5.72 8.82
CA CYS A 10 0.99 -6.98 9.44
C CYS A 10 1.01 -8.18 8.51
N ASN A 11 1.39 -7.99 7.24
CA ASN A 11 1.38 -9.00 6.17
C ASN A 11 -0.01 -9.63 5.91
N ALA A 12 -1.09 -9.04 6.44
CA ALA A 12 -2.44 -9.46 6.11
C ALA A 12 -2.83 -8.99 4.70
N HIS A 13 -3.83 -9.62 4.11
CA HIS A 13 -4.34 -9.21 2.80
C HIS A 13 -4.88 -7.78 2.85
N MET A 14 -4.49 -6.93 1.89
CA MET A 14 -5.11 -5.62 1.74
C MET A 14 -6.45 -5.75 1.00
N GLN A 15 -7.48 -5.09 1.50
CA GLN A 15 -8.76 -4.99 0.84
C GLN A 15 -8.85 -3.69 0.05
N GLU A 16 -9.45 -3.74 -1.12
CA GLU A 16 -9.73 -2.56 -1.92
C GLU A 16 -11.01 -1.89 -1.41
N VAL A 17 -10.89 -0.66 -0.91
CA VAL A 17 -12.03 0.13 -0.42
C VAL A 17 -12.67 0.89 -1.58
N ASN A 18 -11.86 1.36 -2.52
CA ASN A 18 -12.29 1.95 -3.79
C ASN A 18 -11.17 1.83 -4.84
N GLU A 19 -11.43 2.26 -6.08
CA GLU A 19 -10.49 2.17 -7.22
C GLU A 19 -9.11 2.83 -6.97
N ILE A 20 -9.00 3.65 -5.92
CA ILE A 20 -7.83 4.48 -5.58
C ILE A 20 -7.36 4.22 -4.14
N VAL A 21 -8.03 3.40 -3.32
CA VAL A 21 -7.70 3.23 -1.90
C VAL A 21 -7.78 1.76 -1.51
N GLN A 22 -6.72 1.28 -0.88
CA GLN A 22 -6.67 -0.03 -0.23
C GLN A 22 -6.52 0.15 1.28
N GLN A 23 -7.20 -0.68 2.06
CA GLN A 23 -7.13 -0.71 3.52
C GLN A 23 -6.95 -2.13 4.03
N CYS A 24 -6.16 -2.28 5.10
CA CYS A 24 -6.04 -3.49 5.86
C CYS A 24 -7.08 -3.50 6.98
N GLU A 25 -7.98 -4.47 6.99
CA GLU A 25 -8.98 -4.63 8.04
C GLU A 25 -8.40 -5.15 9.37
N ILE A 26 -7.16 -5.67 9.36
CA ILE A 26 -6.54 -6.24 10.55
C ILE A 26 -5.89 -5.15 11.42
N CYS A 27 -5.07 -4.30 10.84
CA CYS A 27 -4.35 -3.25 11.57
C CYS A 27 -4.88 -1.84 11.29
N GLY A 28 -5.77 -1.66 10.32
CA GLY A 28 -6.31 -0.35 9.92
C GLY A 28 -5.40 0.46 8.98
N TYR A 29 -4.25 -0.09 8.55
CA TYR A 29 -3.37 0.55 7.57
C TYR A 29 -4.11 0.84 6.26
N TRP A 30 -4.00 2.05 5.72
CA TRP A 30 -4.59 2.40 4.43
C TRP A 30 -3.57 3.09 3.53
N THR A 31 -3.74 2.92 2.22
CA THR A 31 -2.85 3.46 1.20
C THR A 31 -3.64 3.75 -0.07
N GLU A 32 -3.12 4.61 -0.95
CA GLU A 32 -3.76 4.91 -2.22
C GLU A 32 -3.21 4.02 -3.35
N THR A 33 -4.10 3.33 -4.06
CA THR A 33 -3.81 2.52 -5.23
C THR A 33 -3.15 3.39 -6.31
N GLY A 34 -1.92 3.05 -6.71
CA GLY A 34 -1.17 3.82 -7.70
C GLY A 34 -0.31 4.97 -7.15
N THR A 35 -0.36 5.28 -5.85
CA THR A 35 0.64 6.14 -5.18
C THR A 35 1.77 5.35 -4.54
N ALA A 36 1.91 4.07 -4.89
CA ALA A 36 3.16 3.33 -4.77
C ALA A 36 4.27 3.93 -5.68
N ARG A 37 4.40 5.26 -5.71
CA ARG A 37 5.70 5.90 -5.65
C ARG A 37 6.30 5.60 -4.27
N LEU A 38 6.80 4.38 -4.14
CA LEU A 38 8.11 4.24 -3.53
C LEU A 38 9.09 4.94 -4.48
N ASP A 39 9.05 6.28 -4.50
CA ASP A 39 10.28 7.03 -4.65
C ASP A 39 11.05 6.69 -3.37
N SER A 40 11.66 5.51 -3.37
CA SER A 40 12.88 5.31 -2.62
C SER A 40 13.84 6.31 -3.25
N LEU A 41 13.85 7.53 -2.71
CA LEU A 41 14.92 8.49 -2.88
C LEU A 41 16.17 7.89 -2.24
N MET A 42 16.64 6.77 -2.79
CA MET A 42 17.99 6.29 -2.62
C MET A 42 18.86 7.22 -3.46
N VAL A 43 19.06 8.43 -2.96
CA VAL A 43 20.23 9.23 -3.31
C VAL A 43 21.40 8.57 -2.58
N PHE A 44 21.97 7.52 -3.18
CA PHE A 44 23.32 7.12 -2.83
C PHE A 44 24.27 8.04 -3.59
N ALA A 45 24.99 8.87 -2.83
CA ALA A 45 26.03 9.78 -3.27
C ALA A 45 27.25 9.05 -3.85
#